data_AF-M5VYW5-F1
#
_entry.id   AF-M5VYW5-F1
#
_cell.length_a   1.000
_cell.length_b   1.000
_cell.length_c   1.000
_cell.angle_alpha   90.00
_cell.angle_beta   90.00
_cell.angle_gamma   90.00
#
_symmetry.space_group_name_H-M   'P 1'
#
loop_
_entity.id
_entity.type
_entity.pdbx_description
1 polymer ?
#
loop_
_entity_poly.entity_id
_entity_poly.type
_entity_poly.pdbx_seq_one_letter_code
_entity_poly.pdbx_strand_id
1 'polypeptide(L)'
;MSPQKDDIYMLLLKNFTKYSLHFCVVLPHIVFQYLLEDVALEPKRLNKIPVQVQRDLFLLLSRFIFFYNSVDKLGSFLRQFPLFPNAFLVGGAEDFFVIELADQLQKLKVEPVLLHYLSHIKLLQGMDLRMATSTRLKACLYSFTSPGGPMYPTRAVRHAAWDALDLLFPVGRYPRHLISLFFRLLYPWYWPSSCWNFIMDCIKAVLYSLLGLIYSSLEKLRKPKF
;
A
#
# COMPACT_ATOMS: atom_id res chain seq x y z
N MET A 1 2.48 -7.40 -42.24
CA MET A 1 2.72 -6.94 -40.86
C MET A 1 1.67 -5.86 -40.58
N SER A 2 0.56 -6.21 -39.93
CA SER A 2 -0.68 -5.40 -39.89
C SER A 2 -0.53 -4.14 -39.01
N PRO A 3 -0.48 -2.92 -39.59
CA PRO A 3 -0.32 -1.66 -38.83
C PRO A 3 -1.63 -1.19 -38.18
N GLN A 4 -2.75 -1.83 -38.49
CA GLN A 4 -4.09 -1.28 -38.22
C GLN A 4 -4.65 -1.67 -36.84
N LYS A 5 -4.10 -2.70 -36.18
CA LYS A 5 -4.51 -3.10 -34.82
C LYS A 5 -3.95 -2.16 -33.76
N ASP A 6 -2.69 -1.76 -33.88
CA ASP A 6 -2.01 -0.93 -32.88
C ASP A 6 -2.67 0.45 -32.72
N ASP A 7 -3.15 1.04 -33.81
CA ASP A 7 -3.86 2.32 -33.78
C ASP A 7 -5.23 2.25 -33.11
N ILE A 8 -5.95 1.13 -33.26
CA ILE A 8 -7.27 0.93 -32.63
C ILE A 8 -7.12 0.81 -31.12
N TYR A 9 -6.12 0.07 -30.64
CA TYR A 9 -5.87 -0.05 -29.20
C TYR A 9 -5.34 1.24 -28.58
N MET A 10 -4.53 2.01 -29.31
CA MET A 10 -4.07 3.34 -28.89
C MET A 10 -5.22 4.36 -28.82
N LEU A 11 -6.18 4.30 -29.75
CA LEU A 11 -7.41 5.09 -29.71
C LEU A 11 -8.33 4.68 -28.55
N LEU A 12 -8.43 3.38 -28.25
CA LEU A 12 -9.15 2.89 -27.07
C LEU A 12 -8.49 3.39 -25.79
N LEU A 13 -7.17 3.29 -25.64
CA LEU A 13 -6.42 3.80 -24.49
C LEU A 13 -6.66 5.30 -24.27
N LYS A 14 -6.66 6.10 -25.35
CA LYS A 14 -6.89 7.55 -25.31
C LYS A 14 -8.33 7.92 -24.94
N ASN A 15 -9.31 7.07 -25.25
CA ASN A 15 -10.68 7.24 -24.82
C ASN A 15 -10.90 6.74 -23.39
N PHE A 16 -10.25 5.66 -22.97
CA PHE A 16 -10.34 5.12 -21.59
C PHE A 16 -9.83 6.12 -20.53
N THR A 17 -8.77 6.87 -20.81
CA THR A 17 -8.26 7.91 -19.89
C THR A 17 -9.23 9.09 -19.72
N LYS A 18 -10.09 9.36 -20.71
CA LYS A 18 -11.05 10.48 -20.70
C LYS A 18 -12.29 10.22 -19.84
N TYR A 19 -12.64 8.97 -19.55
CA TYR A 19 -13.85 8.60 -18.80
C TYR A 19 -13.58 8.12 -17.36
N SER A 20 -12.45 8.55 -16.78
CA SER A 20 -11.83 8.09 -15.53
C SER A 20 -12.65 8.20 -14.21
N LEU A 21 -13.96 8.46 -14.22
CA LEU A 21 -14.73 8.54 -12.96
C LEU A 21 -16.05 7.76 -12.90
N HIS A 22 -16.61 7.29 -14.02
CA HIS A 22 -17.94 6.65 -13.97
C HIS A 22 -17.98 5.16 -14.35
N PHE A 23 -16.89 4.60 -14.86
CA PHE A 23 -16.78 3.19 -15.20
C PHE A 23 -15.59 2.54 -14.51
N CYS A 24 -15.83 2.12 -13.27
CA CYS A 24 -15.07 1.05 -12.60
C CYS A 24 -15.40 -0.34 -13.22
N VAL A 25 -16.18 -0.38 -14.31
CA VAL A 25 -16.65 -1.61 -14.93
C VAL A 25 -15.70 -1.99 -16.07
N VAL A 26 -14.68 -2.75 -15.66
CA VAL A 26 -14.02 -3.81 -16.43
C VAL A 26 -13.14 -3.32 -17.58
N LEU A 27 -11.90 -2.94 -17.28
CA LEU A 27 -10.81 -3.35 -18.18
C LEU A 27 -10.88 -4.90 -18.18
N PRO A 28 -11.15 -5.58 -19.30
CA PRO A 28 -11.23 -7.04 -19.26
C PRO A 28 -9.89 -7.58 -18.75
N HIS A 29 -9.91 -8.57 -17.85
CA HIS A 29 -8.69 -9.16 -17.29
C HIS A 29 -7.68 -9.54 -18.39
N ILE A 30 -8.18 -10.03 -19.53
CA ILE A 30 -7.39 -10.36 -20.72
C ILE A 30 -6.65 -9.13 -21.29
N VAL A 31 -7.33 -7.98 -21.36
CA VAL A 31 -6.73 -6.72 -21.84
C VAL A 31 -5.71 -6.21 -20.83
N PHE A 32 -6.01 -6.32 -19.52
CA PHE A 32 -5.06 -5.98 -18.47
C PHE A 32 -3.78 -6.82 -18.57
N GLN A 33 -3.91 -8.14 -18.67
CA GLN A 33 -2.76 -9.05 -18.81
C GLN A 33 -1.96 -8.74 -20.06
N TYR A 34 -2.61 -8.50 -21.21
CA TYR A 34 -1.94 -8.10 -22.44
C TYR A 34 -1.15 -6.79 -22.27
N LEU A 35 -1.77 -5.77 -21.69
CA LEU A 35 -1.12 -4.47 -21.48
C LEU A 35 0.04 -4.57 -20.47
N LEU A 36 -0.10 -5.38 -19.42
CA LEU A 36 0.95 -5.59 -18.45
C LEU A 36 2.10 -6.41 -19.05
N GLU A 37 1.82 -7.62 -19.53
CA GLU A 37 2.82 -8.60 -19.94
C GLU A 37 3.44 -8.31 -21.31
N ASP A 38 2.62 -8.05 -22.32
CA ASP A 38 3.07 -7.93 -23.70
C ASP A 38 3.45 -6.49 -24.08
N VAL A 39 3.10 -5.48 -23.26
CA VAL A 39 3.37 -4.07 -23.58
C VAL A 39 4.24 -3.41 -22.53
N ALA A 40 3.85 -3.42 -21.25
CA ALA A 40 4.60 -2.74 -20.20
C ALA A 40 5.87 -3.51 -19.80
N LEU A 41 5.80 -4.85 -19.71
CA LEU A 41 6.95 -5.68 -19.35
C LEU A 41 7.93 -5.91 -20.53
N GLU A 42 7.56 -5.54 -21.77
CA GLU A 42 8.44 -5.66 -22.94
C GLU A 42 9.06 -4.29 -23.32
N PRO A 43 10.34 -4.01 -22.98
CA PRO A 43 10.93 -2.69 -23.20
C PRO A 43 11.02 -2.29 -24.68
N LYS A 44 11.14 -3.29 -25.58
CA LYS A 44 11.17 -3.08 -27.04
C LYS A 44 9.86 -2.48 -27.57
N ARG A 45 8.72 -2.84 -26.96
CA ARG A 45 7.40 -2.33 -27.35
C ARG A 45 7.09 -1.04 -26.60
N LEU A 46 7.44 -0.97 -25.31
CA LEU A 46 7.27 0.24 -24.52
C LEU A 46 7.99 1.45 -25.15
N ASN A 47 9.24 1.28 -25.58
CA ASN A 47 10.04 2.35 -26.19
C ASN A 47 9.51 2.85 -27.56
N LYS A 48 8.61 2.11 -28.21
CA LYS A 48 7.95 2.57 -29.46
C LYS A 48 6.79 3.52 -29.19
N ILE A 49 6.27 3.54 -27.97
CA ILE A 49 5.12 4.34 -27.57
C ILE A 49 5.59 5.74 -27.17
N PRO A 50 4.85 6.81 -27.51
CA PRO A 50 5.14 8.15 -27.02
C PRO A 50 5.16 8.23 -25.49
N VAL A 51 6.10 9.00 -24.93
CA VAL A 51 6.33 9.15 -23.49
C VAL A 51 5.05 9.52 -22.70
N GLN A 52 4.18 10.36 -23.28
CA GLN A 52 2.89 10.71 -22.66
C GLN A 52 1.97 9.50 -22.49
N VAL A 53 1.87 8.65 -23.50
CA VAL A 53 1.01 7.46 -23.48
C VAL A 53 1.60 6.39 -22.56
N GLN A 54 2.93 6.28 -22.47
CA GLN A 54 3.58 5.40 -21.49
C GLN A 54 3.20 5.79 -20.06
N ARG A 55 3.14 7.09 -19.76
CA ARG A 55 2.70 7.59 -18.44
C ARG A 55 1.26 7.21 -18.14
N ASP A 56 0.35 7.45 -19.08
CA ASP A 56 -1.06 7.12 -18.92
C ASP A 56 -1.27 5.61 -18.76
N LEU A 57 -0.51 4.81 -19.52
CA LEU A 57 -0.49 3.35 -19.38
C LEU A 57 -0.01 2.93 -17.99
N PHE A 58 1.07 3.53 -17.49
CA PHE A 58 1.57 3.24 -16.15
C PHE A 58 0.54 3.58 -15.07
N LEU A 59 -0.12 4.74 -15.16
CA LEU A 59 -1.20 5.14 -14.23
C LEU A 59 -2.41 4.20 -14.31
N LEU A 60 -2.75 3.73 -15.51
CA LEU A 60 -3.81 2.74 -15.68
C LEU A 60 -3.44 1.42 -15.01
N LEU A 61 -2.25 0.90 -15.28
CA LEU A 61 -1.78 -0.37 -14.72
C LEU A 61 -1.65 -0.29 -13.20
N SER A 62 -1.12 0.80 -12.64
CA SER A 62 -0.99 0.98 -11.19
C SER A 62 -2.33 0.91 -10.46
N ARG A 63 -3.42 1.36 -11.09
CA ARG A 63 -4.78 1.26 -10.52
C ARG A 63 -5.30 -0.17 -10.44
N PHE A 64 -4.92 -1.01 -11.40
CA PHE A 64 -5.49 -2.34 -11.55
C PHE A 64 -4.57 -3.47 -11.06
N ILE A 65 -3.28 -3.21 -10.78
CA ILE A 65 -2.33 -4.23 -10.34
C ILE A 65 -2.81 -4.98 -9.10
N PHE A 66 -3.27 -4.24 -8.07
CA PHE A 66 -3.83 -4.85 -6.85
C PHE A 66 -5.23 -5.40 -7.08
N PHE A 67 -6.02 -4.81 -7.98
CA PHE A 67 -7.35 -5.33 -8.29
C PHE A 67 -7.32 -6.73 -8.92
N TYR A 68 -6.36 -6.99 -9.81
CA TYR A 68 -6.20 -8.29 -10.48
C TYR A 68 -5.19 -9.22 -9.81
N ASN A 69 -4.75 -8.91 -8.58
CA ASN A 69 -3.79 -9.73 -7.84
C ASN A 69 -2.51 -10.06 -8.64
N SER A 70 -1.99 -9.09 -9.39
CA SER A 70 -0.80 -9.25 -10.24
C SER A 70 0.48 -8.78 -9.55
N VAL A 71 0.52 -8.90 -8.22
CA VAL A 71 1.51 -8.20 -7.40
C VAL A 71 2.92 -8.79 -7.54
N ASP A 72 3.02 -10.06 -7.94
CA ASP A 72 4.29 -10.71 -8.25
C ASP A 72 5.07 -9.99 -9.38
N LYS A 73 4.35 -9.27 -10.26
CA LYS A 73 4.91 -8.53 -11.39
C LYS A 73 5.22 -7.06 -11.06
N LEU A 74 4.86 -6.59 -9.87
CA LEU A 74 5.04 -5.19 -9.46
C LEU A 74 6.51 -4.78 -9.50
N GLY A 75 7.42 -5.62 -9.01
CA GLY A 75 8.86 -5.32 -9.03
C GLY A 75 9.41 -5.14 -10.45
N SER A 76 9.03 -6.02 -11.38
CA SER A 76 9.42 -5.91 -12.79
C SER A 76 8.83 -4.66 -13.44
N PHE A 77 7.54 -4.41 -13.18
CA PHE A 77 6.81 -3.24 -13.68
C PHE A 77 7.45 -1.91 -13.24
N LEU A 78 7.86 -1.79 -11.98
CA LEU A 78 8.52 -0.59 -11.46
C LEU A 78 9.92 -0.39 -12.06
N ARG A 79 10.64 -1.48 -12.37
CA ARG A 79 11.97 -1.41 -13.01
C ARG A 79 11.92 -0.94 -14.46
N GLN A 80 10.83 -1.20 -15.16
CA GLN A 80 10.65 -0.81 -16.56
C GLN A 80 10.04 0.58 -16.73
N PHE A 81 9.92 1.34 -15.63
CA PHE A 81 9.39 2.67 -15.66
C PHE A 81 10.24 3.63 -16.50
N PRO A 82 9.64 4.36 -17.46
CA PRO A 82 10.37 5.34 -18.24
C PRO A 82 10.74 6.56 -17.39
N LEU A 83 11.92 7.13 -17.66
CA LEU A 83 12.38 8.35 -17.00
C LEU A 83 11.63 9.55 -17.57
N PHE A 84 10.79 10.18 -16.74
CA PHE A 84 10.05 11.38 -17.13
C PHE A 84 10.80 12.65 -16.75
N PRO A 85 10.67 13.75 -17.54
CA PRO A 85 11.29 15.03 -17.20
C PRO A 85 10.80 15.60 -15.85
N ASN A 86 9.57 15.25 -15.43
CA ASN A 86 9.01 15.65 -14.13
C ASN A 86 9.39 14.72 -12.96
N ALA A 87 10.23 13.69 -13.20
CA ALA A 87 10.66 12.76 -12.16
C ALA A 87 11.43 13.48 -11.03
N PHE A 88 12.10 14.59 -11.34
CA PHE A 88 12.75 15.42 -10.31
C PHE A 88 11.75 15.98 -9.28
N LEU A 89 10.54 16.35 -9.71
CA LEU A 89 9.55 16.97 -8.85
C LEU A 89 8.75 15.94 -8.05
N VAL A 90 8.36 14.82 -8.68
CA VAL A 90 7.43 13.84 -8.12
C VAL A 90 8.14 12.62 -7.52
N GLY A 91 9.35 12.29 -7.98
CA GLY A 91 10.14 11.15 -7.53
C GLY A 91 10.25 10.03 -8.57
N GLY A 92 10.67 8.85 -8.11
CA GLY A 92 10.88 7.66 -8.95
C GLY A 92 9.58 6.92 -9.28
N ALA A 93 9.70 5.79 -9.98
CA ALA A 93 8.57 4.91 -10.32
C ALA A 93 7.74 4.51 -9.10
N GLU A 94 8.45 4.22 -8.01
CA GLU A 94 7.92 3.84 -6.71
C GLU A 94 7.03 4.93 -6.12
N ASP A 95 7.50 6.18 -6.16
CA ASP A 95 6.75 7.33 -5.67
C ASP A 95 5.47 7.54 -6.48
N PHE A 96 5.56 7.47 -7.82
CA PHE A 96 4.39 7.60 -8.70
C PHE A 96 3.34 6.52 -8.41
N PHE A 97 3.78 5.28 -8.24
CA PHE A 97 2.90 4.16 -7.90
C PHE A 97 2.20 4.39 -6.56
N VAL A 98 2.95 4.78 -5.53
CA VAL A 98 2.39 4.99 -4.19
C VAL A 98 1.44 6.20 -4.14
N ILE A 99 1.71 7.25 -4.90
CA ILE A 99 0.81 8.41 -5.00
C ILE A 99 -0.53 7.99 -5.62
N GLU A 100 -0.50 7.29 -6.77
CA GLU A 100 -1.72 6.84 -7.42
C GLU A 100 -2.48 5.85 -6.52
N LEU A 101 -1.78 4.92 -5.87
CA LEU A 101 -2.36 4.00 -4.90
C LEU A 101 -3.05 4.74 -3.75
N ALA A 102 -2.41 5.74 -3.14
CA ALA A 102 -2.99 6.53 -2.07
C ALA A 102 -4.27 7.26 -2.54
N ASP A 103 -4.25 7.81 -3.75
CA ASP A 103 -5.41 8.47 -4.34
C ASP A 103 -6.55 7.48 -4.65
N GLN A 104 -6.23 6.23 -5.03
CA GLN A 104 -7.23 5.17 -5.23
C GLN A 104 -7.86 4.75 -3.91
N LEU A 105 -7.06 4.52 -2.87
CA LEU A 105 -7.57 4.14 -1.55
C LEU A 105 -8.60 5.14 -1.03
N GLN A 106 -8.35 6.44 -1.17
CA GLN A 106 -9.28 7.49 -0.72
C GLN A 106 -10.61 7.51 -1.50
N LYS A 107 -10.61 7.04 -2.75
CA LYS A 107 -11.81 6.97 -3.60
C LYS A 107 -12.62 5.69 -3.37
N LEU A 108 -11.97 4.62 -2.89
CA LEU A 108 -12.61 3.33 -2.66
C LEU A 108 -13.53 3.38 -1.43
N LYS A 109 -14.82 3.16 -1.66
CA LYS A 109 -15.85 3.06 -0.61
C LYS A 109 -16.27 1.62 -0.29
N VAL A 110 -15.76 0.64 -1.05
CA VAL A 110 -16.15 -0.76 -0.95
C VAL A 110 -15.23 -1.49 0.02
N GLU A 111 -15.78 -1.95 1.15
CA GLU A 111 -15.05 -2.59 2.25
C GLU A 111 -14.18 -3.80 1.84
N PRO A 112 -14.68 -4.84 1.14
CA PRO A 112 -13.88 -6.02 0.82
C PRO A 112 -12.70 -5.69 -0.11
N VAL A 113 -12.88 -4.74 -1.02
CA VAL A 113 -11.81 -4.28 -1.92
C VAL A 113 -10.76 -3.50 -1.13
N LEU A 114 -11.18 -2.64 -0.20
CA LEU A 114 -10.25 -1.90 0.64
C LEU A 114 -9.41 -2.82 1.53
N LEU A 115 -10.02 -3.86 2.12
CA LEU A 115 -9.29 -4.88 2.89
C LEU A 115 -8.26 -5.62 2.02
N HIS A 116 -8.64 -5.96 0.78
CA HIS A 116 -7.73 -6.58 -0.17
C HIS A 116 -6.54 -5.67 -0.52
N TYR A 117 -6.76 -4.37 -0.71
CA TYR A 117 -5.67 -3.44 -0.96
C TYR A 117 -4.75 -3.27 0.25
N LEU A 118 -5.34 -3.14 1.46
CA LEU A 118 -4.57 -3.04 2.71
C LEU A 118 -3.72 -4.29 2.99
N SER A 119 -4.17 -5.48 2.59
CA SER A 119 -3.36 -6.69 2.73
C SER A 119 -2.13 -6.68 1.81
N HIS A 120 -2.25 -6.13 0.59
CA HIS A 120 -1.17 -6.06 -0.40
C HIS A 120 -0.24 -4.87 -0.21
N ILE A 121 -0.66 -3.81 0.49
CA ILE A 121 0.18 -2.66 0.85
C ILE A 121 1.43 -3.06 1.62
N LYS A 122 1.39 -4.18 2.35
CA LYS A 122 2.56 -4.75 3.05
C LYS A 122 3.75 -4.98 2.12
N LEU A 123 3.50 -5.22 0.83
CA LEU A 123 4.54 -5.45 -0.19
C LEU A 123 5.31 -4.18 -0.56
N LEU A 124 4.81 -3.00 -0.16
CA LEU A 124 5.54 -1.73 -0.28
C LEU A 124 6.66 -1.59 0.75
N GLN A 125 6.76 -2.51 1.70
CA GLN A 125 7.79 -2.48 2.72
C GLN A 125 9.19 -2.63 2.09
N GLY A 126 10.08 -1.69 2.38
CA GLY A 126 11.44 -1.69 1.85
C GLY A 126 11.64 -0.96 0.52
N MET A 127 10.60 -0.28 0.02
CA MET A 127 10.71 0.63 -1.11
C MET A 127 11.32 1.98 -0.67
N ASP A 128 12.21 2.53 -1.48
CA ASP A 128 12.92 3.78 -1.19
C ASP A 128 12.05 4.97 -1.60
N LEU A 129 11.05 5.25 -0.76
CA LEU A 129 10.09 6.32 -0.98
C LEU A 129 10.62 7.68 -0.53
N ARG A 130 10.31 8.72 -1.28
CA ARG A 130 10.56 10.10 -0.84
C ARG A 130 9.72 10.45 0.38
N MET A 131 10.25 11.31 1.25
CA MET A 131 9.55 11.77 2.46
C MET A 131 8.16 12.37 2.20
N ALA A 132 7.98 13.09 1.10
CA ALA A 132 6.68 13.66 0.73
C ALA A 132 5.65 12.56 0.42
N THR A 133 6.05 11.55 -0.36
CA THR A 133 5.20 10.43 -0.76
C THR A 133 4.84 9.55 0.44
N SER A 134 5.84 9.24 1.27
CA SER A 134 5.64 8.44 2.48
C SER A 134 4.73 9.16 3.48
N THR A 135 4.84 10.48 3.60
CA THR A 135 3.94 11.30 4.43
C THR A 135 2.50 11.27 3.91
N ARG A 136 2.30 11.35 2.58
CA ARG A 136 0.96 11.27 1.97
C ARG A 136 0.32 9.90 2.16
N LEU A 137 1.09 8.82 1.97
CA LEU A 137 0.63 7.46 2.26
C LEU A 137 0.28 7.26 3.73
N LYS A 138 1.14 7.76 4.63
CA LYS A 138 0.92 7.72 6.08
C LYS A 138 -0.37 8.46 6.47
N ALA A 139 -0.60 9.67 5.93
CA ALA A 139 -1.82 10.43 6.16
C ALA A 139 -3.07 9.69 5.64
N CYS A 140 -2.97 9.07 4.46
CA CYS A 140 -4.02 8.23 3.90
C CYS A 140 -4.34 7.03 4.80
N LEU A 141 -3.34 6.33 5.32
CA LEU A 141 -3.57 5.18 6.20
C LEU A 141 -4.16 5.62 7.55
N TYR A 142 -3.75 6.78 8.08
CA TYR A 142 -4.32 7.32 9.31
C TYR A 142 -5.81 7.65 9.20
N SER A 143 -6.27 8.16 8.05
CA SER A 143 -7.71 8.42 7.87
C SER A 143 -8.54 7.14 8.03
N PHE A 144 -7.97 5.98 7.67
CA PHE A 144 -8.60 4.69 7.88
C PHE A 144 -8.49 4.14 9.30
N THR A 145 -7.62 4.68 10.15
CA THR A 145 -7.48 4.23 11.56
C THR A 145 -8.45 4.90 12.53
N SER A 146 -9.00 6.05 12.15
CA SER A 146 -9.86 6.86 13.00
C SER A 146 -11.24 6.24 13.19
N PRO A 147 -11.73 6.10 14.44
CA PRO A 147 -13.12 5.71 14.69
C PRO A 147 -14.07 6.87 14.35
N GLY A 148 -15.28 6.56 13.88
CA GLY A 148 -16.31 7.56 13.63
C GLY A 148 -17.68 6.94 13.36
N GLY A 149 -18.61 7.76 12.85
CA GLY A 149 -20.00 7.38 12.58
C GLY A 149 -20.18 6.34 11.46
N PRO A 150 -21.41 6.03 11.03
CA PRO A 150 -21.70 4.93 10.10
C PRO A 150 -21.05 5.05 8.71
N MET A 151 -20.58 6.24 8.31
CA MET A 151 -19.80 6.45 7.08
C MET A 151 -18.29 6.24 7.24
N TYR A 152 -17.79 6.00 8.46
CA TYR A 152 -16.37 5.77 8.73
C TYR A 152 -15.99 4.30 8.47
N PRO A 153 -14.70 4.01 8.23
CA PRO A 153 -14.21 2.65 8.00
C PRO A 153 -14.63 1.70 9.12
N THR A 154 -15.04 0.49 8.73
CA THR A 154 -15.44 -0.56 9.66
C THR A 154 -14.29 -0.99 10.55
N ARG A 155 -14.59 -1.69 11.65
CA ARG A 155 -13.57 -2.17 12.59
C ARG A 155 -12.51 -3.05 11.90
N ALA A 156 -12.92 -3.87 10.92
CA ALA A 156 -12.00 -4.72 10.17
C ALA A 156 -11.00 -3.88 9.36
N VAL A 157 -11.49 -2.86 8.64
CA VAL A 157 -10.65 -1.93 7.88
C VAL A 157 -9.69 -1.17 8.80
N ARG A 158 -10.16 -0.70 9.95
CA ARG A 158 -9.31 0.01 10.92
C ARG A 158 -8.16 -0.87 11.41
N HIS A 159 -8.44 -2.12 11.76
CA HIS A 159 -7.40 -3.06 12.19
C HIS A 159 -6.40 -3.37 11.07
N ALA A 160 -6.89 -3.64 9.85
CA ALA A 160 -6.02 -3.85 8.70
C ALA A 160 -5.16 -2.62 8.39
N ALA A 161 -5.70 -1.41 8.54
CA ALA A 161 -4.97 -0.15 8.38
C ALA A 161 -3.91 0.04 9.47
N TRP A 162 -4.22 -0.27 10.73
CA TRP A 162 -3.25 -0.28 11.82
C TRP A 162 -2.10 -1.25 11.55
N ASP A 163 -2.42 -2.48 11.13
CA ASP A 163 -1.42 -3.50 10.80
C ASP A 163 -0.52 -3.06 9.64
N ALA A 164 -1.10 -2.51 8.57
CA ALA A 164 -0.34 -1.97 7.45
C ALA A 164 0.56 -0.80 7.89
N LEU A 165 0.04 0.13 8.69
CA LEU A 165 0.77 1.31 9.15
C LEU A 165 1.93 0.94 10.10
N ASP A 166 1.76 -0.09 10.93
CA ASP A 166 2.80 -0.60 11.81
C ASP A 166 3.93 -1.29 11.03
N LEU A 167 3.60 -2.01 9.96
CA LEU A 167 4.57 -2.69 9.09
C LEU A 167 5.36 -1.68 8.24
N LEU A 168 4.69 -0.71 7.62
CA LEU A 168 5.35 0.25 6.73
C LEU A 168 6.19 1.29 7.49
N PHE A 169 5.75 1.69 8.69
CA PHE A 169 6.39 2.77 9.45
C PHE A 169 6.77 2.32 10.86
N PRO A 170 7.79 1.47 11.06
CA PRO A 170 8.08 0.90 12.37
C PRO A 170 8.47 1.96 13.43
N VAL A 171 9.13 3.04 13.01
CA VAL A 171 9.73 4.08 13.88
C VAL A 171 8.69 4.81 14.76
N GLY A 172 7.39 4.74 14.44
CA GLY A 172 6.32 5.40 15.19
C GLY A 172 5.37 4.48 15.95
N ARG A 173 5.62 3.16 16.01
CA ARG A 173 4.62 2.17 16.50
C ARG A 173 4.16 2.45 17.92
N TYR A 174 5.09 2.51 18.85
CA TYR A 174 4.83 2.72 20.27
C TYR A 174 4.06 4.01 20.58
N PRO A 175 4.50 5.21 20.13
CA PRO A 175 3.77 6.44 20.44
C PRO A 175 2.37 6.48 19.82
N ARG A 176 2.16 5.88 18.64
CA ARG A 176 0.82 5.82 18.02
C ARG A 176 -0.17 5.01 18.84
N HIS A 177 0.22 3.82 19.28
CA HIS A 177 -0.63 2.97 20.12
C HIS A 177 -0.88 3.61 21.48
N LEU A 178 0.13 4.25 22.05
CA LEU A 178 0.02 5.01 23.30
C LEU A 178 -1.01 6.13 23.18
N ILE A 179 -0.92 6.96 22.14
CA ILE A 179 -1.86 8.06 21.89
C ILE A 179 -3.27 7.53 21.64
N SER A 180 -3.43 6.49 20.82
CA SER A 180 -4.74 5.86 20.58
C SER A 180 -5.36 5.32 21.87
N LEU A 181 -4.52 4.76 22.75
CA LEU A 181 -4.94 4.25 24.04
C LEU A 181 -5.36 5.36 24.99
N PHE A 182 -4.59 6.45 25.08
CA PHE A 182 -4.96 7.63 25.87
C PHE A 182 -6.33 8.18 25.44
N PHE A 183 -6.58 8.30 24.14
CA PHE A 183 -7.89 8.74 23.66
C PHE A 183 -9.01 7.76 24.02
N ARG A 184 -8.78 6.44 23.96
CA ARG A 184 -9.78 5.45 24.39
C ARG A 184 -10.03 5.48 25.89
N LEU A 185 -8.99 5.74 26.67
CA LEU A 185 -9.05 5.88 28.13
C LEU A 185 -9.89 7.10 28.54
N LEU A 186 -9.77 8.18 27.77
CA LEU A 186 -10.49 9.42 28.00
C LEU A 186 -11.99 9.29 27.73
N TYR A 187 -12.44 8.30 26.96
CA TYR A 187 -13.87 8.02 26.75
C TYR A 187 -14.45 7.23 27.94
N PRO A 188 -15.39 7.80 28.71
CA PRO A 188 -15.90 7.20 29.95
C PRO A 188 -16.52 5.81 29.79
N TRP A 189 -17.02 5.48 28.59
CA TRP A 189 -17.78 4.25 28.34
C TRP A 189 -16.93 3.05 27.87
N TYR A 190 -15.68 3.26 27.45
CA TYR A 190 -14.77 2.19 27.00
C TYR A 190 -13.56 1.98 27.93
N TRP A 191 -13.47 2.77 28.99
CA TRP A 191 -12.38 2.78 29.97
C TRP A 191 -12.07 1.39 30.59
N PRO A 192 -13.04 0.62 31.12
CA PRO A 192 -12.72 -0.59 31.88
C PRO A 192 -12.09 -1.69 31.00
N SER A 193 -12.67 -1.92 29.82
CA SER A 193 -12.18 -2.95 28.88
C SER A 193 -10.84 -2.54 28.24
N SER A 194 -10.63 -1.25 27.98
CA SER A 194 -9.38 -0.74 27.42
C SER A 194 -8.24 -0.76 28.43
N CYS A 195 -8.50 -0.39 29.69
CA CYS A 195 -7.56 -0.57 30.81
C CYS A 195 -7.16 -2.03 30.97
N TRP A 196 -8.12 -2.95 30.90
CA TRP A 196 -7.85 -4.38 31.04
C TRP A 196 -6.90 -4.90 29.96
N ASN A 197 -7.16 -4.56 28.69
CA ASN A 197 -6.28 -4.97 27.58
C ASN A 197 -4.88 -4.37 27.73
N PHE A 198 -4.77 -3.11 28.17
CA PHE A 198 -3.48 -2.48 28.45
C PHE A 198 -2.69 -3.20 29.53
N ILE A 199 -3.35 -3.54 30.65
CA ILE A 199 -2.76 -4.30 31.74
C ILE A 199 -2.25 -5.65 31.22
N MET A 200 -3.06 -6.36 30.42
CA MET A 200 -2.68 -7.65 29.85
C MET A 200 -1.49 -7.54 28.88
N ASP A 201 -1.42 -6.49 28.05
CA ASP A 201 -0.30 -6.27 27.14
C ASP A 201 0.97 -5.87 27.89
N CYS A 202 0.86 -5.10 28.97
CA CYS A 202 1.97 -4.76 29.86
C CYS A 202 2.51 -6.03 30.55
N ILE A 203 1.62 -6.88 31.09
CA ILE A 203 1.99 -8.17 31.68
C ILE A 203 2.71 -9.06 30.67
N LYS A 204 2.19 -9.17 29.43
CA LYS A 204 2.84 -9.95 28.36
C LYS A 204 4.22 -9.40 28.03
N ALA A 205 4.39 -8.09 27.91
CA ALA A 205 5.68 -7.46 27.62
C ALA A 205 6.71 -7.73 28.73
N VAL A 206 6.30 -7.64 30.00
CA VAL A 206 7.13 -7.99 31.15
C VAL A 206 7.51 -9.48 31.11
N LEU A 207 6.55 -10.37 30.84
CA LEU A 207 6.81 -11.81 30.70
C LEU A 207 7.80 -12.12 29.57
N TYR A 208 7.65 -11.51 28.39
CA TYR A 208 8.59 -11.71 27.28
C TYR A 208 9.99 -11.16 27.60
N SER A 209 10.08 -10.03 28.30
CA SER A 209 11.36 -9.48 28.74
C SER A 209 12.05 -10.40 29.77
N LEU A 210 11.30 -10.93 30.73
CA LEU A 210 11.80 -11.89 31.72
C LEU A 210 12.24 -13.20 31.04
N LEU A 211 11.45 -13.74 30.12
CA LEU A 211 11.82 -14.93 29.34
C LEU A 211 13.07 -14.70 28.49
N GLY A 212 13.21 -13.52 27.87
CA GLY A 212 14.41 -13.15 27.12
C GLY A 212 15.65 -13.01 28.02
N LEU A 213 15.49 -12.46 29.23
CA LEU A 213 16.54 -12.41 30.24
C LEU A 213 16.98 -13.80 30.69
N ILE A 214 16.02 -14.70 30.95
CA ILE A 214 16.31 -16.08 31.33
C ILE A 214 17.04 -16.80 30.18
N TYR A 215 16.56 -16.66 28.95
CA TYR A 215 17.19 -17.30 27.79
C TYR A 215 18.62 -16.79 27.54
N SER A 216 18.84 -15.47 27.60
CA SER A 216 20.17 -14.87 27.44
C SER A 216 21.12 -15.23 28.60
N SER A 217 20.60 -15.38 29.82
CA SER A 217 21.37 -15.86 30.97
C SER A 217 21.78 -17.33 30.82
N LEU A 218 20.89 -18.17 30.29
CA LEU A 218 21.13 -19.59 30.01
C LEU A 218 22.15 -19.76 28.87
N GLU A 219 22.07 -18.92 27.84
CA GLU A 219 23.03 -18.91 26.73
C GLU A 219 24.43 -18.44 27.20
N LYS A 220 24.50 -17.47 28.11
CA LYS A 220 25.77 -17.07 28.77
C LYS A 220 26.39 -18.18 29.61
N LEU A 221 25.59 -19.02 30.27
CA LEU A 221 26.08 -20.17 31.04
C LEU A 221 26.53 -21.33 30.14
N ARG A 222 25.95 -21.46 28.93
CA ARG A 222 26.29 -22.51 27.95
C ARG A 222 27.56 -22.20 27.14
N LYS A 223 28.05 -20.95 27.13
CA LYS A 223 29.33 -20.62 26.51
C LYS A 223 30.48 -21.03 27.47
N PRO A 224 31.32 -22.03 27.13
CA PRO A 224 32.48 -22.34 27.94
C PRO A 224 33.41 -21.13 27.95
N LYS A 225 33.85 -20.72 29.14
CA LYS A 225 34.98 -19.80 29.28
C LYS A 225 36.21 -20.53 28.76
N PHE A 226 36.67 -20.15 27.57
CA PHE A 226 38.05 -20.42 27.16
C PHE A 226 39.01 -19.68 28.10
#